data_AF-A0A0R3RDV1-F1
#
_entry.id   AF-A0A0R3RDV1-F1
#
_cell.length_a   1.000
_cell.length_b   1.000
_cell.length_c   1.000
_cell.angle_alpha   90.00
_cell.angle_beta   90.00
_cell.angle_gamma   90.00
#
_symmetry.space_group_name_H-M   'P 1'
#
loop_
_entity.id
_entity.type
_entity.pdbx_description
1 polymer ?
#
loop_
_entity_poly.entity_id
_entity_poly.type
_entity_poly.pdbx_seq_one_letter_code
_entity_poly.pdbx_strand_id
1 'polypeptide(L)'
;MAMKRIVHDNVNPLSENDAVAIYRSLARLYLYERKYDKALMLYIMLNDKTVFQVIEKYHLFDLVKNDLTKLMAIDTNLTIRLLIENAGSLPTKTILTQLAMYPKLQLAYLNTLFERNEGEEFIDFAIKLYAENEPQLLLPFLRKTAIYDIAKAIDICEKKQYINEVY
;
A
#
# COMPACT_ATOMS: atom_id res chain seq x y z
N MET A 1 -25.79 54.29 20.31
CA MET A 1 -24.40 54.37 20.79
C MET A 1 -24.22 53.29 21.85
N ALA A 2 -23.31 52.33 21.80
CA ALA A 2 -22.01 52.31 21.14
C ALA A 2 -21.72 50.90 20.56
N MET A 3 -21.61 50.83 19.23
CA MET A 3 -20.86 49.79 18.54
C MET A 3 -19.43 50.29 18.39
N LYS A 4 -18.48 49.63 19.05
CA LYS A 4 -17.09 49.40 18.60
C LYS A 4 -16.30 48.82 19.77
N ARG A 5 -16.05 47.52 19.75
CA ARG A 5 -14.87 46.95 20.40
C ARG A 5 -14.11 46.15 19.36
N ILE A 6 -13.37 46.93 18.57
CA ILE A 6 -12.01 46.69 18.10
C ILE A 6 -11.64 45.19 18.09
N VAL A 7 -11.97 44.50 17.00
CA VAL A 7 -11.15 43.38 16.54
C VAL A 7 -10.08 44.04 15.69
N HIS A 8 -8.89 44.21 16.27
CA HIS A 8 -7.74 44.61 15.49
C HIS A 8 -7.46 43.50 14.48
N ASP A 9 -7.63 43.83 13.20
CA ASP A 9 -7.10 43.14 12.04
C ASP A 9 -5.57 43.04 12.13
N ASN A 10 -5.10 42.06 12.90
CA ASN A 10 -3.73 41.54 12.84
C ASN A 10 -3.78 40.02 12.94
N VAL A 11 -4.68 39.41 12.16
CA VAL A 11 -4.57 37.98 11.87
C VAL A 11 -3.49 37.88 10.81
N ASN A 12 -2.24 37.65 11.23
CA ASN A 12 -1.24 37.12 10.30
C ASN A 12 -1.90 35.93 9.57
N PRO A 13 -1.82 35.85 8.23
CA PRO A 13 -2.37 34.72 7.52
C PRO A 13 -1.80 33.45 8.16
N LEU A 14 -2.69 32.49 8.47
CA LEU A 14 -2.30 31.21 9.06
C LEU A 14 -1.13 30.64 8.26
N SER A 15 -0.04 30.31 8.94
CA SER A 15 1.05 29.63 8.26
C SER A 15 0.58 28.24 7.82
N GLU A 16 1.23 27.68 6.80
CA GLU A 16 0.94 26.32 6.35
C GLU A 16 1.05 25.31 7.50
N ASN A 17 2.02 25.51 8.40
CA ASN A 17 2.21 24.68 9.59
C ASN A 17 1.04 24.79 10.58
N ASP A 18 0.48 25.99 10.76
CA ASP A 18 -0.69 26.18 11.62
C ASP A 18 -1.91 25.48 11.04
N ALA A 19 -2.10 25.58 9.72
CA ALA A 19 -3.19 24.87 9.03
C ALA A 19 -3.06 23.35 9.18
N VAL A 20 -1.86 22.79 8.97
CA VAL A 20 -1.58 21.35 9.17
C VAL A 20 -1.87 20.93 10.62
N ALA A 21 -1.45 21.73 11.61
CA ALA A 21 -1.70 21.44 13.02
C ALA A 21 -3.20 21.46 13.36
N ILE A 22 -3.95 22.41 12.81
CA ILE A 22 -5.41 22.49 12.96
C ILE A 22 -6.08 21.27 12.35
N TYR A 23 -5.75 20.91 11.10
CA TYR A 23 -6.35 19.74 10.44
C TYR A 23 -6.01 18.43 11.16
N ARG A 24 -4.79 18.27 11.66
CA ARG A 24 -4.41 17.11 12.49
C ARG A 24 -5.21 17.07 13.80
N SER A 25 -5.46 18.21 14.42
CA SER A 25 -6.26 18.30 15.64
C SER A 25 -7.73 17.96 15.37
N LEU A 26 -8.27 18.43 14.24
CA LEU A 26 -9.61 18.08 13.78
C LEU A 26 -9.74 16.58 13.46
N ALA A 27 -8.74 15.98 12.83
CA ALA A 27 -8.71 14.53 12.57
C ALA A 27 -8.78 13.74 13.87
N ARG A 28 -8.02 14.14 14.91
CA ARG A 28 -8.08 13.51 16.24
C ARG A 28 -9.45 13.67 16.89
N LEU A 29 -10.09 14.85 16.77
CA LEU A 29 -11.45 15.06 17.26
C LEU A 29 -12.45 14.13 16.56
N TYR A 30 -12.35 13.98 15.23
CA TYR A 30 -13.17 13.04 14.49
C TYR A 30 -12.96 11.59 14.92
N LEU A 31 -11.74 11.19 15.30
CA LEU A 31 -11.50 9.86 15.90
C LEU A 31 -12.25 9.69 17.24
N TYR A 32 -12.24 10.71 18.10
CA TYR A 32 -13.00 10.68 19.36
C TYR A 32 -14.50 10.57 19.12
N GLU A 33 -15.01 11.27 18.11
CA GLU A 33 -16.43 11.20 17.70
C GLU A 33 -16.78 9.97 16.85
N ARG A 34 -15.84 9.05 16.61
CA ARG A 34 -15.99 7.87 15.73
C ARG A 34 -16.38 8.20 14.28
N LYS A 35 -16.08 9.42 13.82
CA LYS A 35 -16.26 9.85 12.43
C LYS A 35 -15.04 9.46 11.60
N TYR A 36 -14.82 8.15 11.46
CA TYR A 36 -13.59 7.58 10.90
C TYR A 36 -13.31 8.00 9.46
N ASP A 37 -14.31 8.04 8.58
CA ASP A 37 -14.14 8.47 7.18
C ASP A 37 -13.52 9.86 7.07
N LYS A 38 -14.01 10.79 7.90
CA LYS A 38 -13.55 12.18 7.93
C LYS A 38 -12.14 12.29 8.52
N ALA A 39 -11.85 11.52 9.56
CA ALA A 39 -10.51 11.49 10.15
C ALA A 39 -9.48 10.95 9.15
N LEU A 40 -9.80 9.83 8.48
CA LEU A 40 -8.93 9.20 7.49
C LEU A 40 -8.69 10.12 6.28
N MET A 41 -9.75 10.77 5.79
CA MET A 41 -9.63 11.76 4.71
C MET A 41 -8.62 12.86 5.05
N LEU A 42 -8.67 13.40 6.27
CA LEU A 42 -7.73 14.44 6.72
C LEU A 42 -6.30 13.91 6.82
N TYR A 43 -6.09 12.73 7.42
CA TYR A 43 -4.75 12.16 7.50
C TYR A 43 -4.14 11.87 6.12
N ILE A 44 -4.94 11.33 5.18
CA ILE A 44 -4.49 11.06 3.81
C ILE A 44 -4.17 12.37 3.08
N MET A 45 -5.04 13.38 3.19
CA MET A 45 -4.82 14.70 2.57
C MET A 45 -3.53 15.36 3.05
N LEU A 46 -3.20 15.19 4.34
CA LEU A 46 -2.00 15.75 4.95
C LEU A 46 -0.73 14.92 4.68
N ASN A 47 -0.82 13.82 3.92
CA ASN A 47 0.24 12.82 3.78
C ASN A 47 0.82 12.36 5.13
N ASP A 48 -0.03 12.25 6.15
CA ASP A 48 0.38 11.95 7.51
C ASP A 48 0.46 10.44 7.74
N LYS A 49 1.67 9.94 8.01
CA LYS A 49 1.93 8.50 8.28
C LYS A 49 1.16 7.95 9.49
N THR A 50 0.62 8.81 10.35
CA THR A 50 -0.26 8.41 11.46
C THR A 50 -1.51 7.67 10.95
N VAL A 51 -1.91 7.85 9.69
CA VAL A 51 -3.04 7.16 9.07
C VAL A 51 -2.95 5.64 9.22
N PHE A 52 -1.77 5.03 9.08
CA PHE A 52 -1.59 3.58 9.17
C PHE A 52 -1.88 3.07 10.59
N GLN A 53 -1.35 3.74 11.61
CA GLN A 53 -1.62 3.41 13.02
C GLN A 53 -3.10 3.56 13.36
N VAL A 54 -3.78 4.56 12.78
CA VAL A 54 -5.22 4.77 12.97
C VAL A 54 -6.02 3.65 12.32
N ILE A 55 -5.67 3.25 11.09
CA ILE A 55 -6.36 2.15 10.41
C ILE A 55 -6.23 0.86 11.21
N GLU A 56 -5.03 0.52 11.67
CA GLU A 56 -4.76 -0.68 12.46
C GLU A 56 -5.50 -0.64 13.80
N LYS A 57 -5.35 0.44 14.57
CA LYS A 57 -5.93 0.58 15.92
C LYS A 57 -7.44 0.47 15.96
N TYR A 58 -8.12 0.95 14.90
CA TYR A 58 -9.58 0.98 14.83
C TYR A 58 -10.16 -0.03 13.82
N HIS A 59 -9.33 -0.90 13.25
CA HIS A 59 -9.72 -1.90 12.25
C HIS A 59 -10.49 -1.30 11.04
N LEU A 60 -9.97 -0.21 10.47
CA LEU A 60 -10.68 0.61 9.46
C LEU A 60 -10.28 0.28 8.01
N PHE A 61 -9.69 -0.88 7.76
CA PHE A 61 -9.13 -1.22 6.46
C PHE A 61 -10.18 -1.16 5.33
N ASP A 62 -11.41 -1.58 5.64
CA ASP A 62 -12.53 -1.55 4.70
C ASP A 62 -12.86 -0.16 4.16
N LEU A 63 -12.57 0.90 4.92
CA LEU A 63 -12.83 2.28 4.51
C LEU A 63 -11.76 2.81 3.54
N VAL A 64 -10.57 2.20 3.53
CA VAL A 64 -9.41 2.69 2.77
C VAL A 64 -8.99 1.78 1.62
N LYS A 65 -9.62 0.61 1.46
CA LYS A 65 -9.30 -0.37 0.41
C LYS A 65 -9.39 0.15 -1.03
N ASN A 66 -10.12 1.24 -1.25
CA ASN A 66 -10.23 1.89 -2.56
C ASN A 66 -9.20 3.01 -2.76
N ASP A 67 -8.49 3.41 -1.70
CA ASP A 67 -7.53 4.52 -1.69
C ASP A 67 -6.08 4.03 -1.58
N LEU A 68 -5.80 2.77 -1.94
CA LEU A 68 -4.46 2.18 -1.81
C LEU A 68 -3.39 2.98 -2.54
N THR A 69 -3.68 3.56 -3.70
CA THR A 69 -2.74 4.40 -4.44
C THR A 69 -2.33 5.64 -3.66
N LYS A 70 -3.26 6.25 -2.92
CA LYS A 70 -2.99 7.38 -2.03
C LYS A 70 -2.15 6.94 -0.84
N LEU A 71 -2.49 5.81 -0.22
CA LEU A 71 -1.70 5.25 0.88
C LEU A 71 -0.26 4.92 0.44
N MET A 72 -0.09 4.37 -0.77
CA MET A 72 1.23 4.09 -1.34
C MET A 72 2.05 5.36 -1.57
N ALA A 73 1.41 6.46 -1.99
CA ALA A 73 2.08 7.75 -2.11
C ALA A 73 2.60 8.28 -0.76
N ILE A 74 1.94 7.92 0.35
CA ILE A 74 2.36 8.29 1.72
C ILE A 74 3.50 7.37 2.18
N ASP A 75 3.26 6.05 2.16
CA ASP A 75 4.27 5.06 2.51
C ASP A 75 3.93 3.69 1.90
N THR A 76 4.71 3.30 0.91
CA THR A 76 4.56 2.03 0.20
C THR A 76 4.72 0.81 1.11
N ASN A 77 5.71 0.81 2.00
CA ASN A 77 6.02 -0.36 2.84
C ASN A 77 4.93 -0.56 3.89
N LEU A 78 4.44 0.51 4.51
CA LEU A 78 3.32 0.43 5.45
C LEU A 78 2.03 0.03 4.75
N THR A 79 1.79 0.49 3.52
CA THR A 79 0.62 0.06 2.74
C THR A 79 0.66 -1.43 2.42
N ILE A 80 1.82 -1.95 2.03
CA ILE A 80 2.01 -3.38 1.80
C ILE A 80 1.77 -4.17 3.09
N ARG A 81 2.37 -3.76 4.20
CA ARG A 81 2.14 -4.40 5.50
C ARG A 81 0.66 -4.41 5.89
N LEU A 82 -0.02 -3.28 5.73
CA LEU A 82 -1.44 -3.16 6.01
C LEU A 82 -2.28 -4.10 5.12
N LEU A 83 -1.96 -4.20 3.83
CA LEU A 83 -2.62 -5.13 2.91
C LEU A 83 -2.43 -6.59 3.32
N ILE A 84 -1.21 -6.94 3.73
CA ILE A 84 -0.82 -8.29 4.17
C ILE A 84 -1.49 -8.66 5.50
N GLU A 85 -1.57 -7.72 6.44
CA GLU A 85 -2.22 -7.92 7.74
C GLU A 85 -3.75 -8.02 7.59
N ASN A 86 -4.31 -7.45 6.52
CA ASN A 86 -5.74 -7.50 6.21
C ASN A 86 -6.06 -8.35 4.97
N ALA A 87 -5.20 -9.32 4.63
CA ALA A 87 -5.33 -10.16 3.43
C ALA A 87 -6.67 -10.91 3.36
N GLY A 88 -7.30 -11.22 4.51
CA GLY A 88 -8.64 -11.82 4.55
C GLY A 88 -9.78 -10.87 4.17
N SER A 89 -9.54 -9.56 4.11
CA SER A 89 -10.56 -8.54 3.82
C SER A 89 -10.66 -8.18 2.34
N LEU A 90 -9.67 -8.57 1.53
CA LEU A 90 -9.60 -8.29 0.11
C LEU A 90 -9.11 -9.51 -0.67
N PRO A 91 -9.81 -9.91 -1.75
CA PRO A 91 -9.29 -10.96 -2.63
C PRO A 91 -7.92 -10.56 -3.20
N THR A 92 -6.95 -11.48 -3.14
CA THR A 92 -5.59 -11.31 -3.67
C THR A 92 -5.58 -10.76 -5.10
N LYS A 93 -6.49 -11.25 -5.94
CA LYS A 93 -6.66 -10.77 -7.33
C LYS A 93 -6.97 -9.27 -7.43
N THR A 94 -7.79 -8.74 -6.51
CA THR A 94 -8.14 -7.32 -6.45
C THR A 94 -6.91 -6.49 -6.10
N ILE A 95 -6.14 -6.95 -5.10
CA ILE A 95 -4.89 -6.30 -4.69
C ILE A 95 -3.91 -6.30 -5.87
N LEU A 96 -3.66 -7.44 -6.51
CA LEU A 96 -2.78 -7.51 -7.68
C LEU A 96 -3.24 -6.59 -8.82
N THR A 97 -4.54 -6.43 -9.03
CA THR A 97 -5.08 -5.51 -10.05
C THR A 97 -4.82 -4.06 -9.69
N GLN A 98 -5.02 -3.67 -8.42
CA GLN A 98 -4.74 -2.30 -7.95
C GLN A 98 -3.24 -1.98 -8.00
N LEU A 99 -2.40 -3.00 -7.83
CA LEU A 99 -0.94 -2.89 -7.91
C LEU A 99 -0.39 -3.06 -9.34
N ALA A 100 -1.24 -3.21 -10.36
CA ALA A 100 -0.79 -3.51 -11.74
C ALA A 100 0.18 -2.48 -12.33
N MET A 101 0.08 -1.21 -11.90
CA MET A 101 1.02 -0.16 -12.32
C MET A 101 2.36 -0.19 -11.58
N TYR A 102 2.52 -1.07 -10.59
CA TYR A 102 3.68 -1.14 -9.71
C TYR A 102 4.19 -2.59 -9.61
N PRO A 103 4.84 -3.13 -10.67
CA PRO A 103 5.27 -4.53 -10.72
C PRO A 103 6.15 -4.97 -9.55
N LYS A 104 7.05 -4.10 -9.09
CA LYS A 104 7.88 -4.35 -7.91
C LYS A 104 7.05 -4.54 -6.63
N LEU A 105 5.93 -3.83 -6.52
CA LEU A 105 5.05 -3.94 -5.35
C LEU A 105 4.16 -5.18 -5.43
N GLN A 106 3.71 -5.55 -6.64
CA GLN A 106 3.07 -6.84 -6.86
C GLN A 106 3.99 -7.99 -6.46
N LEU A 107 5.27 -7.97 -6.86
CA LEU A 107 6.26 -8.97 -6.47
C LEU A 107 6.47 -9.00 -4.94
N ALA A 108 6.64 -7.83 -4.31
CA ALA A 108 6.80 -7.75 -2.86
C ALA A 108 5.60 -8.37 -2.11
N TYR A 109 4.38 -8.03 -2.53
CA TYR A 109 3.16 -8.59 -1.96
C TYR A 109 3.05 -10.11 -2.19
N LEU A 110 3.30 -10.59 -3.41
CA LEU A 110 3.30 -12.02 -3.72
C LEU A 110 4.31 -12.80 -2.88
N ASN A 111 5.53 -12.28 -2.72
CA ASN A 111 6.55 -12.90 -1.87
C ASN A 111 6.09 -13.07 -0.42
N THR A 112 5.43 -12.05 0.13
CA THR A 112 4.92 -12.15 1.50
C THR A 112 3.78 -13.17 1.65
N LEU A 113 2.97 -13.39 0.61
CA LEU A 113 1.98 -14.46 0.56
C LEU A 113 2.67 -15.83 0.51
N PHE A 114 3.64 -16.01 -0.38
CA PHE A 114 4.38 -17.26 -0.51
C PHE A 114 5.14 -17.64 0.76
N GLU A 115 5.69 -16.68 1.50
CA GLU A 115 6.34 -16.92 2.80
C GLU A 115 5.38 -17.44 3.87
N ARG A 116 4.08 -17.21 3.71
CA ARG A 116 3.01 -17.75 4.57
C ARG A 116 2.42 -19.06 4.06
N ASN A 117 2.97 -19.62 2.98
CA ASN A 117 2.41 -20.74 2.22
C ASN A 117 1.00 -20.43 1.68
N GLU A 118 0.75 -19.17 1.31
CA GLU A 118 -0.48 -18.71 0.68
C GLU A 118 -0.21 -18.35 -0.79
N GLY A 119 -1.27 -18.36 -1.61
CA GLY A 119 -1.22 -17.82 -2.96
C GLY A 119 -0.61 -18.73 -4.04
N GLU A 120 -0.58 -20.06 -3.84
CA GLU A 120 -0.11 -21.03 -4.85
C GLU A 120 -0.70 -20.81 -6.25
N GLU A 121 -1.97 -20.40 -6.34
CA GLU A 121 -2.66 -20.08 -7.59
C GLU A 121 -2.04 -18.90 -8.37
N PHE A 122 -1.22 -18.06 -7.71
CA PHE A 122 -0.56 -16.90 -8.31
C PHE A 122 0.90 -17.16 -8.70
N ILE A 123 1.42 -18.39 -8.57
CA ILE A 123 2.82 -18.69 -8.89
C ILE A 123 3.13 -18.41 -10.37
N ASP A 124 2.27 -18.86 -11.30
CA ASP A 124 2.48 -18.61 -12.74
C ASP A 124 2.50 -17.10 -13.06
N PHE A 125 1.65 -16.33 -12.37
CA PHE A 125 1.64 -14.87 -12.47
C PHE A 125 2.93 -14.26 -11.93
N ALA A 126 3.42 -14.74 -10.78
CA ALA A 126 4.69 -14.29 -10.19
C ALA A 126 5.88 -14.57 -11.11
N ILE A 127 5.95 -15.77 -11.71
CA ILE A 127 7.00 -16.16 -12.66
C ILE A 127 7.05 -15.18 -13.85
N LYS A 128 5.88 -14.89 -14.43
CA LYS A 128 5.78 -13.93 -15.54
C LYS A 128 6.25 -12.54 -15.11
N LEU A 129 5.81 -12.09 -13.94
CA LEU A 129 6.13 -10.77 -13.41
C LEU A 129 7.63 -10.62 -13.11
N TYR A 130 8.25 -11.67 -12.55
CA TYR A 130 9.69 -11.76 -12.35
C TYR A 130 10.44 -11.72 -13.69
N ALA A 131 10.05 -12.53 -14.66
CA ALA A 131 10.70 -12.57 -15.97
C ALA A 131 10.65 -11.20 -16.69
N GLU A 132 9.56 -10.45 -16.53
CA GLU A 132 9.36 -9.15 -17.18
C GLU A 132 10.06 -7.99 -16.45
N ASN A 133 10.25 -8.07 -15.12
CA ASN A 133 10.68 -6.92 -14.31
C ASN A 133 11.97 -7.13 -13.51
N GLU A 134 12.20 -8.34 -13.00
CA GLU A 134 13.34 -8.69 -12.14
C GLU A 134 13.85 -10.12 -12.44
N PRO A 135 14.31 -10.39 -13.68
CA PRO A 135 14.68 -11.75 -14.13
C PRO A 135 15.78 -12.38 -13.26
N GLN A 136 16.68 -11.57 -12.71
CA GLN A 136 17.74 -12.01 -11.79
C GLN A 136 17.21 -12.63 -10.48
N LEU A 137 15.98 -12.31 -10.07
CA LEU A 137 15.36 -12.84 -8.85
C LEU A 137 14.49 -14.08 -9.12
N LEU A 138 14.27 -14.43 -10.39
CA LEU A 138 13.42 -15.56 -10.78
C LEU A 138 13.98 -16.91 -10.31
N LEU A 139 15.28 -17.17 -10.53
CA LEU A 139 15.91 -18.41 -10.09
C LEU A 139 15.94 -18.56 -8.55
N PRO A 140 16.31 -17.53 -7.77
CA PRO A 140 16.17 -17.56 -6.32
C PRO A 140 14.74 -17.85 -5.85
N PHE A 141 13.74 -17.23 -6.48
CA PHE A 141 12.33 -17.44 -6.17
C PHE A 141 11.91 -18.90 -6.38
N LEU A 142 12.17 -19.43 -7.57
CA LEU A 142 11.81 -20.81 -7.96
C LEU A 142 12.44 -21.87 -7.05
N ARG A 143 13.68 -21.64 -6.59
CA ARG A 143 14.37 -22.56 -5.66
C ARG A 143 13.77 -22.53 -4.26
N LYS A 144 13.25 -21.38 -3.82
CA LYS A 144 12.67 -21.18 -2.48
C LYS A 144 11.25 -21.74 -2.40
N THR A 145 10.47 -21.61 -3.48
CA THR A 145 9.14 -22.20 -3.59
C THR A 145 9.26 -23.69 -3.90
N ALA A 146 9.45 -24.52 -2.88
CA ALA A 146 9.60 -25.98 -2.97
C ALA A 146 8.39 -26.75 -3.57
N ILE A 147 7.45 -26.05 -4.22
CA ILE A 147 6.16 -26.53 -4.73
C ILE A 147 6.18 -26.58 -6.27
N TYR A 148 7.14 -25.94 -6.93
CA TYR A 148 7.14 -25.85 -8.39
C TYR A 148 7.98 -26.94 -9.04
N ASP A 149 7.36 -27.65 -9.99
CA ASP A 149 8.04 -28.54 -10.92
C ASP A 149 9.07 -27.71 -11.70
N ILE A 150 10.33 -27.81 -11.26
CA ILE A 150 11.47 -27.06 -11.82
C ILE A 150 11.51 -27.21 -13.35
N ALA A 151 11.06 -28.36 -13.88
CA ALA A 151 10.96 -28.60 -15.32
C ALA A 151 10.00 -27.64 -16.04
N LYS A 152 8.84 -27.30 -15.43
CA LYS A 152 7.91 -26.30 -16.00
C LYS A 152 8.48 -24.89 -15.99
N ALA A 153 9.20 -24.53 -14.91
CA ALA A 153 9.80 -23.22 -14.82
C ALA A 153 10.95 -23.04 -15.82
N ILE A 154 11.77 -24.08 -16.00
CA ILE A 154 12.82 -24.11 -17.04
C ILE A 154 12.18 -24.01 -18.43
N ASP A 155 11.14 -24.79 -18.74
CA ASP A 155 10.45 -24.74 -20.04
C ASP A 155 9.84 -23.35 -20.33
N ILE A 156 9.27 -22.67 -19.32
CA ILE A 156 8.78 -21.29 -19.46
C ILE A 156 9.95 -20.31 -19.69
N CYS A 157 11.08 -20.47 -18.99
CA CYS A 157 12.25 -19.63 -19.17
C CYS A 157 12.92 -19.83 -20.55
N GLU A 158 13.01 -21.08 -21.02
CA GLU A 158 13.59 -21.47 -22.30
C GLU A 158 12.70 -21.05 -23.48
N LYS A 159 11.38 -21.33 -23.43
CA LYS A 159 10.44 -20.98 -24.51
C LYS A 159 10.30 -19.48 -24.73
N LYS A 160 10.54 -18.68 -23.69
CA LYS A 160 10.38 -17.23 -23.73
C LYS A 160 11.69 -16.47 -23.89
N GLN A 161 12.83 -17.17 -24.05
CA GLN A 161 14.17 -16.57 -24.16
C GLN A 161 14.53 -15.64 -22.98
N TYR A 162 14.05 -15.95 -21.77
CA TYR A 162 14.31 -15.12 -20.58
C TYR A 162 15.73 -15.32 -20.01
N ILE A 163 16.49 -16.29 -20.52
CA ILE A 163 17.89 -16.53 -20.18
C ILE A 163 18.74 -16.39 -21.45
N ASN A 164 19.04 -15.15 -21.81
CA ASN A 164 20.36 -14.82 -22.37
C ASN A 164 21.07 -14.14 -21.20
N GLU A 165 21.76 -14.89 -20.35
CA GLU A 165 23.22 -14.83 -20.32
C GLU A 165 23.73 -16.14 -19.71
N VAL A 166 24.06 -17.10 -20.57
CA VAL A 166 25.15 -18.04 -20.31
C VAL A 166 26.34 -17.48 -21.08
N TYR A 167 27.23 -16.75 -20.39
CA TYR A 167 28.66 -16.74 -20.70
C TYR A 167 29.46 -16.27 -19.48
#